data_AF-A0A2V6CS65-F1
#
_entry.id   AF-A0A2V6CS65-F1
#
_cell.length_a   1.000
_cell.length_b   1.000
_cell.length_c   1.000
_cell.angle_alpha   90.00
_cell.angle_beta   90.00
_cell.angle_gamma   90.00
#
_symmetry.space_group_name_H-M   'P 1'
#
loop_
_entity.id
_entity.type
_entity.pdbx_description
1 polymer ?
#
loop_
_entity_poly.entity_id
_entity_poly.type
_entity_poly.pdbx_seq_one_letter_code
_entity_poly.pdbx_strand_id
1 'polypeptide(L)'
;MPPFSDFEFLKQAFTEGERWLVRRERAEKLLRGGLITEAQFQKFVSEGAIGSHLETLQRRGGFKGFNQKSVSAIIAATDPRRQSSSHA
;
A
#
# COMPACT_ATOMS: atom_id res chain seq x y z
N MET A 1 -8.00 -5.21 5.99
CA MET A 1 -7.30 -6.16 5.11
C MET A 1 -6.95 -7.42 5.91
N PRO A 2 -6.80 -8.60 5.27
CA PRO A 2 -6.31 -9.79 5.97
C PRO A 2 -4.91 -9.53 6.57
N PRO A 3 -4.57 -10.13 7.73
CA PRO A 3 -3.26 -9.99 8.32
C PRO A 3 -2.17 -10.55 7.38
N PHE A 4 -1.04 -9.85 7.29
CA PHE A 4 0.11 -10.32 6.51
C PHE A 4 1.11 -11.10 7.38
N SER A 5 0.89 -11.16 8.68
CA SER A 5 1.55 -12.10 9.60
C SER A 5 0.57 -12.49 10.69
N ASP A 6 0.39 -13.79 10.89
CA ASP A 6 -0.54 -14.35 11.89
C ASP A 6 0.08 -15.56 12.57
N PHE A 7 1.16 -15.32 13.32
CA PHE A 7 1.82 -16.31 14.16
C PHE A 7 1.31 -16.20 15.61
N GLU A 8 1.45 -17.26 16.40
CA GLU A 8 1.02 -17.27 17.81
C GLU A 8 1.66 -16.13 18.64
N PHE A 9 2.90 -15.78 18.33
CA PHE A 9 3.70 -14.77 19.03
C PHE A 9 3.75 -13.39 18.34
N LEU A 10 3.27 -13.29 17.09
CA LEU A 10 3.34 -12.08 16.27
C LEU A 10 2.15 -11.99 15.32
N LYS A 11 1.34 -10.95 15.46
CA LYS A 11 0.27 -10.63 14.51
C LYS A 11 0.45 -9.23 13.94
N GLN A 12 0.29 -9.09 12.65
CA GLN A 12 0.43 -7.81 11.94
C GLN A 12 -0.59 -7.68 10.82
N ALA A 13 -1.23 -6.51 10.76
CA ALA A 13 -2.19 -6.16 9.74
C ALA A 13 -2.13 -4.67 9.41
N PHE A 14 -2.49 -4.31 8.18
CA PHE A 14 -2.79 -2.92 7.83
C PHE A 14 -4.29 -2.67 7.85
N THR A 15 -4.64 -1.43 8.20
CA THR A 15 -5.94 -0.88 7.87
C THR A 15 -6.10 -0.78 6.35
N GLU A 16 -7.34 -0.57 5.91
CA GLU A 16 -7.57 -0.08 4.56
C GLU A 16 -6.76 1.21 4.32
N GLY A 17 -6.21 1.34 3.12
CA GLY A 17 -5.34 2.45 2.75
C GLY A 17 -6.14 3.73 2.57
N GLU A 18 -5.66 4.81 3.18
CA GLU A 18 -6.25 6.12 2.99
C GLU A 18 -5.89 6.65 1.60
N ARG A 19 -6.91 7.05 0.82
CA ARG A 19 -6.72 7.63 -0.51
C ARG A 19 -6.58 9.15 -0.43
N TRP A 20 -5.52 9.65 -1.04
CA TRP A 20 -5.24 11.08 -1.17
C TRP A 20 -5.34 11.50 -2.63
N LEU A 21 -5.82 12.73 -2.85
CA LEU A 21 -5.80 13.35 -4.17
C LEU A 21 -4.36 13.49 -4.65
N VAL A 22 -4.08 12.98 -5.85
CA VAL A 22 -2.77 13.12 -6.48
C VAL A 22 -2.76 14.39 -7.30
N ARG A 23 -1.82 15.28 -7.00
CA ARG A 23 -1.62 16.48 -7.81
C ARG A 23 -1.20 16.10 -9.22
N ARG A 24 -1.91 16.62 -10.23
CA ARG A 24 -1.73 16.25 -11.64
C ARG A 24 -0.28 16.38 -12.10
N GLU A 25 0.40 17.47 -11.73
CA GLU A 25 1.77 17.73 -12.14
C GLU A 25 2.76 16.65 -11.67
N ARG A 26 2.48 15.98 -10.53
CA ARG A 26 3.28 14.86 -10.03
C ARG A 26 3.03 13.61 -10.87
N ALA A 27 1.78 13.30 -11.17
CA ALA A 27 1.41 12.16 -12.00
C ALA A 27 1.94 12.29 -13.43
N GLU A 28 1.90 13.50 -14.02
CA GLU A 28 2.44 13.77 -15.35
C GLU A 28 3.95 13.54 -15.42
N LYS A 29 4.69 13.96 -14.37
CA LYS A 29 6.13 13.71 -14.27
C LYS A 29 6.44 12.22 -14.27
N LEU A 30 5.64 11.42 -13.57
CA LEU A 30 5.80 9.96 -13.53
C LEU A 30 5.48 9.32 -14.89
N LEU A 31 4.42 9.78 -15.56
CA LEU A 31 4.03 9.30 -16.89
C LEU A 31 5.09 9.60 -17.94
N ARG A 32 5.58 10.86 -18.00
CA ARG A 32 6.67 11.24 -18.91
C ARG A 32 7.96 10.45 -18.66
N GLY A 33 8.19 10.04 -17.40
CA GLY A 33 9.32 9.19 -17.03
C GLY A 33 9.10 7.69 -17.29
N GLY A 34 7.94 7.27 -17.81
CA GLY A 34 7.61 5.86 -18.05
C GLY A 34 7.47 5.02 -16.77
N LEU A 35 7.28 5.66 -15.61
CA LEU A 35 7.19 4.99 -14.30
C LEU A 35 5.79 4.47 -13.98
N ILE A 36 4.79 4.99 -14.69
CA ILE A 36 3.38 4.60 -14.62
C ILE A 36 2.81 4.56 -16.04
N THR A 37 1.76 3.78 -16.23
CA THR A 37 1.02 3.74 -17.51
C THR A 37 0.04 4.90 -17.62
N GLU A 38 -0.45 5.18 -18.84
CA GLU A 38 -1.52 6.15 -19.07
C GLU A 38 -2.78 5.82 -18.23
N ALA A 39 -3.15 4.54 -18.16
CA ALA A 39 -4.29 4.10 -17.35
C ALA A 39 -4.09 4.39 -15.84
N GLN A 40 -2.87 4.17 -15.32
CA GLN A 40 -2.52 4.50 -13.93
C GLN A 40 -2.51 6.02 -13.70
N PHE A 41 -2.02 6.80 -14.67
CA PHE A 41 -2.06 8.26 -14.62
C PHE A 41 -3.49 8.78 -14.49
N GLN A 42 -4.38 8.35 -15.39
CA GLN A 42 -5.79 8.77 -15.38
C GLN A 42 -6.44 8.41 -14.04
N LYS A 43 -6.23 7.17 -13.57
CA LYS A 43 -6.73 6.71 -12.28
C LYS A 43 -6.23 7.54 -11.10
N PHE A 44 -4.93 7.84 -11.03
CA PHE A 44 -4.38 8.61 -9.93
C PHE A 44 -4.92 10.03 -9.88
N VAL A 45 -5.15 10.65 -11.05
CA VAL A 45 -5.69 12.01 -11.13
C VAL A 45 -7.18 12.06 -10.82
N SER A 46 -7.96 11.03 -11.17
CA SER A 46 -9.41 10.98 -10.93
C SER A 46 -9.79 10.44 -9.55
N GLU A 47 -9.17 9.35 -9.12
CA GLU A 47 -9.54 8.60 -7.91
C GLU A 47 -8.54 8.78 -6.76
N GLY A 48 -7.43 9.47 -7.01
CA GLY A 48 -6.33 9.54 -6.07
C GLY A 48 -5.52 8.23 -5.97
N ALA A 49 -4.61 8.21 -5.02
CA ALA A 49 -3.77 7.06 -4.72
C ALA A 49 -3.69 6.84 -3.22
N ILE A 50 -3.36 5.62 -2.81
CA ILE A 50 -3.07 5.34 -1.40
C ILE A 50 -1.88 6.20 -0.97
N GLY A 51 -2.11 7.06 0.02
CA GLY A 51 -1.09 7.94 0.60
C GLY A 51 -0.60 7.46 1.96
N SER A 52 -1.45 6.75 2.71
CA SER A 52 -1.13 6.27 4.05
C SER A 52 -1.79 4.92 4.36
N HIS A 53 -1.19 4.18 5.28
CA HIS A 53 -1.79 3.02 5.96
C HIS A 53 -1.41 3.08 7.43
N LEU A 54 -2.28 2.54 8.29
CA LEU A 54 -1.96 2.31 9.69
C LEU A 54 -1.60 0.84 9.91
N GLU A 55 -0.45 0.57 10.53
CA GLU A 55 -0.05 -0.79 10.92
C GLU A 55 -0.50 -1.10 12.35
N THR A 56 -1.25 -2.19 12.50
CA THR A 56 -1.54 -2.79 13.80
C THR A 56 -0.57 -3.94 14.03
N LEU A 57 0.19 -3.85 15.13
CA LEU A 57 1.23 -4.81 15.48
C LEU A 57 1.00 -5.33 16.91
N GLN A 58 0.84 -6.64 17.04
CA GLN A 58 0.79 -7.33 18.32
C GLN A 58 2.03 -8.21 18.48
N ARG A 59 2.77 -8.02 19.59
CA ARG A 59 3.93 -8.83 19.96
C ARG A 59 3.70 -9.50 21.31
N ARG A 60 4.04 -10.78 21.42
CA ARG A 60 4.05 -11.55 22.66
C ARG A 60 5.45 -12.09 22.96
N GLY A 61 5.70 -12.45 24.22
CA GLY A 61 6.93 -13.15 24.63
C GLY A 61 8.25 -12.39 24.38
N GLY A 62 8.20 -11.06 24.23
CA GLY A 62 9.40 -10.26 23.98
C GLY A 62 9.98 -10.39 22.57
N PHE A 63 9.21 -10.88 21.59
CA PHE A 63 9.68 -11.05 20.21
C PHE A 63 10.20 -9.72 19.61
N LYS A 64 11.46 -9.73 19.17
CA LYS A 64 12.13 -8.63 18.48
C LYS A 64 12.73 -9.16 17.18
N GLY A 65 11.97 -9.07 16.09
CA GLY A 65 12.41 -9.49 14.76
C GLY A 65 11.66 -8.78 13.66
N PHE A 66 12.34 -8.58 12.53
CA PHE A 66 11.74 -8.13 11.28
C PHE A 66 11.78 -9.29 10.27
N ASN A 67 10.63 -9.64 9.72
CA ASN A 67 10.53 -10.67 8.70
C ASN A 67 10.56 -10.01 7.31
N GLN A 68 11.67 -10.17 6.58
CA GLN A 68 11.82 -9.61 5.23
C GLN A 68 10.72 -10.07 4.28
N LYS A 69 10.23 -11.32 4.40
CA LYS A 69 9.12 -11.82 3.57
C LYS A 69 7.84 -11.03 3.83
N SER A 70 7.53 -10.76 5.09
CA SER A 70 6.39 -9.93 5.48
C SER A 70 6.53 -8.52 4.92
N VAL A 71 7.71 -7.88 5.07
CA VAL A 71 7.97 -6.53 4.52
C VAL A 71 7.77 -6.48 3.01
N SER A 72 8.30 -7.45 2.26
CA SER A 72 8.13 -7.50 0.80
C SER A 72 6.66 -7.69 0.40
N ALA A 73 5.91 -8.55 1.12
CA ALA A 73 4.49 -8.79 0.85
C ALA A 73 3.66 -7.51 1.06
N ILE A 74 3.97 -6.75 2.12
CA ILE A 74 3.32 -5.47 2.42
C ILE A 74 3.54 -4.47 1.30
N ILE A 75 4.80 -4.22 0.92
CA ILE A 75 5.14 -3.23 -0.11
C ILE A 75 4.39 -3.54 -1.41
N ALA A 76 4.31 -4.83 -1.77
CA ALA A 76 3.58 -5.27 -2.95
C ALA A 76 2.06 -5.06 -2.82
N ALA A 77 1.48 -5.29 -1.64
CA ALA A 77 0.05 -5.16 -1.39
C ALA A 77 -0.41 -3.70 -1.30
N THR A 78 0.44 -2.81 -0.78
CA THR A 78 0.12 -1.38 -0.62
C THR A 78 0.54 -0.53 -1.82
N ASP A 79 1.15 -1.12 -2.84
CA ASP A 79 1.56 -0.41 -4.06
C ASP A 79 0.33 0.16 -4.80
N PRO A 80 0.20 1.50 -4.91
CA PRO A 80 -0.95 2.12 -5.58
C PRO A 80 -1.12 1.69 -7.04
N ARG A 81 -0.05 1.23 -7.69
CA ARG A 81 -0.05 0.78 -9.10
C ARG A 81 -0.75 -0.57 -9.29
N ARG A 82 -0.89 -1.36 -8.23
CA ARG A 82 -1.46 -2.71 -8.24
C ARG A 82 -2.90 -2.77 -7.72
N GLN A 83 -3.41 -1.65 -7.23
CA GLN A 83 -4.76 -1.55 -6.67
C GLN A 83 -5.80 -1.55 -7.81
N SER A 84 -6.73 -2.51 -7.81
CA SER A 84 -7.93 -2.44 -8.65
C SER A 84 -8.86 -1.33 -8.17
N SER A 85 -9.63 -0.73 -9.07
CA SER A 85 -10.63 0.30 -8.73
C SER A 85 -11.82 -0.46 -8.14
N SER A 86 -11.81 -0.70 -6.84
CA SER A 86 -13.02 -1.15 -6.16
C SER A 86 -13.91 0.06 -5.95
N HIS A 87 -14.85 0.26 -6.88
CA HIS A 87 -16.07 0.98 -6.53
C HIS A 87 -16.79 0.11 -5.49
N ALA A 88 -17.00 0.67 -4.29
CA ALA A 88 -17.95 0.14 -3.33
C ALA A 88 -19.38 0.42 -3.81
#